data_AF-A0A7C1A655-F1
#
_entry.id   AF-A0A7C1A655-F1
#
_cell.length_a   1.000
_cell.length_b   1.000
_cell.length_c   1.000
_cell.angle_alpha   90.00
_cell.angle_beta   90.00
_cell.angle_gamma   90.00
#
_symmetry.space_group_name_H-M   'P 1'
#
loop_
_entity.id
_entity.type
_entity.pdbx_description
1 polymer ?
#
loop_
_entity_poly.entity_id
_entity_poly.type
_entity_poly.pdbx_seq_one_letter_code
_entity_poly.pdbx_strand_id
1 'polypeptide(L)' 'DLMIVVGGKNSANTTQLTVLAKGICDKVYHIETSDELIEEWFKDVKKAGITGGASTPRWIIDDVAEKLRKISGKT' A
#
# COMPACT_ATOMS: atom_id res chain seq x y z
N ASP A 1 7.85 -3.04 10.11
CA ASP A 1 6.94 -3.47 9.04
C ASP A 1 6.04 -2.31 8.62
N LEU A 2 5.41 -2.41 7.46
CA LEU A 2 4.57 -1.37 6.86
C LEU A 2 3.48 -2.02 6.02
N MET A 3 2.31 -1.39 5.92
CA MET A 3 1.21 -1.80 5.03
C MET A 3 0.85 -0.70 4.03
N ILE A 4 0.71 -1.08 2.77
CA ILE A 4 0.12 -0.27 1.71
C ILE A 4 -1.29 -0.78 1.44
N VAL A 5 -2.28 0.11 1.52
CA VAL A 5 -3.69 -0.17 1.20
C VAL A 5 -4.04 0.57 -0.08
N VAL A 6 -4.36 -0.17 -1.13
CA VAL A 6 -4.59 0.36 -2.48
C VAL A 6 -6.09 0.44 -2.79
N GLY A 7 -6.56 1.62 -3.19
CA GLY A 7 -7.91 1.82 -3.72
C GLY A 7 -8.45 3.21 -3.44
N GLY A 8 -9.61 3.52 -4.02
CA GLY A 8 -10.17 4.87 -3.98
C GLY A 8 -10.31 5.44 -2.55
N LYS A 9 -9.95 6.70 -2.34
CA LYS A 9 -10.11 7.40 -1.05
C LYS A 9 -11.57 7.59 -0.65
N ASN A 10 -12.46 7.59 -1.65
CA ASN A 10 -13.91 7.64 -1.47
C ASN A 10 -14.55 6.24 -1.28
N SER A 11 -13.77 5.16 -1.37
CA SER A 11 -14.28 3.80 -1.16
C SER A 11 -14.44 3.53 0.32
N ALA A 12 -15.68 3.39 0.79
CA ALA A 12 -15.97 3.02 2.17
C ALA A 12 -15.23 1.73 2.59
N ASN A 13 -15.19 0.72 1.70
CA ASN A 13 -14.50 -0.54 1.97
C ASN A 13 -12.98 -0.35 2.12
N THR A 14 -12.35 0.43 1.25
CA THR A 14 -10.90 0.67 1.31
C THR A 14 -10.54 1.49 2.54
N THR A 15 -11.34 2.52 2.85
CA THR A 15 -11.15 3.34 4.05
C THR A 15 -11.29 2.53 5.33
N GLN A 16 -12.30 1.65 5.42
CA GLN A 16 -12.45 0.74 6.56
C GLN A 16 -11.27 -0.23 6.68
N LEU A 17 -10.79 -0.79 5.58
CA LEU A 17 -9.59 -1.65 5.57
C LEU A 17 -8.35 -0.90 6.08
N THR A 18 -8.16 0.35 5.67
CA THR A 18 -7.08 1.22 6.17
C THR A 18 -7.19 1.44 7.68
N VAL A 19 -8.39 1.72 8.19
CA VAL A 19 -8.62 1.91 9.64
C VAL A 19 -8.28 0.64 10.42
N LEU A 20 -8.74 -0.52 9.96
CA LEU A 20 -8.43 -1.80 10.59
C LEU A 20 -6.93 -2.10 10.57
N ALA A 21 -6.26 -1.87 9.44
CA ALA A 21 -4.82 -2.07 9.32
C ALA A 21 -4.03 -1.16 10.29
N LYS A 22 -4.47 0.10 10.48
CA LYS A 22 -3.86 1.04 11.44
C LYS A 22 -4.01 0.59 12.89
N GLY A 23 -4.99 -0.26 13.21
CA GLY A 23 -5.12 -0.87 14.53
C GLY A 23 -4.11 -2.01 14.80
N ILE A 24 -3.40 -2.48 13.77
CA ILE A 24 -2.47 -3.62 13.84
C ILE A 24 -1.03 -3.19 13.54
N CYS A 25 -0.85 -2.22 12.64
CA CYS A 25 0.45 -1.73 12.19
C CYS A 25 0.51 -0.21 12.31
N ASP A 26 1.61 0.32 12.86
CA ASP A 26 1.79 1.76 13.04
C ASP A 26 2.00 2.50 11.71
N LYS A 27 2.56 1.82 10.70
CA LYS A 27 2.89 2.39 9.39
C LYS A 27 1.94 1.86 8.33
N VAL A 28 0.84 2.59 8.10
CA VAL A 28 -0.16 2.25 7.08
C VAL A 28 -0.42 3.44 6.19
N TYR A 29 -0.26 3.24 4.88
CA TYR A 29 -0.48 4.27 3.87
C TYR A 29 -1.58 3.83 2.91
N HIS A 30 -2.55 4.73 2.70
CA HIS A 30 -3.65 4.52 1.76
C HIS A 30 -3.37 5.34 0.50
N ILE A 31 -3.21 4.64 -0.62
CA ILE A 31 -2.92 5.20 -1.94
C ILE A 31 -3.93 4.71 -2.97
N GLU A 32 -4.11 5.46 -4.05
CA GLU A 32 -4.94 5.08 -5.20
C GLU A 32 -4.10 4.52 -6.34
N THR A 33 -2.87 5.02 -6.52
CA THR A 33 -1.92 4.58 -7.56
C THR A 33 -0.49 4.44 -7.02
N SER A 34 0.39 3.80 -7.79
CA SER A 34 1.81 3.66 -7.43
C SER A 34 2.56 5.00 -7.38
N ASP A 35 2.03 6.06 -8.02
CA ASP A 35 2.63 7.40 -8.01
C ASP A 35 2.58 8.12 -6.68
N GLU A 36 1.70 7.68 -5.78
CA GLU A 36 1.63 8.20 -4.42
C GLU A 36 2.62 7.53 -3.46
N LEU A 37 3.39 6.54 -3.92
CA LEU A 37 4.43 5.92 -3.10
C LEU A 37 5.58 6.91 -2.86
N ILE A 38 5.92 7.10 -1.58
CA ILE A 38 7.04 7.94 -1.14
C ILE A 38 8.18 7.03 -0.65
N GLU A 39 9.37 7.15 -1.24
CA GLU A 39 10.50 6.26 -0.97
C GLU A 39 10.93 6.26 0.50
N GLU A 40 10.83 7.43 1.15
CA GLU A 40 11.19 7.64 2.55
C GLU A 40 10.35 6.78 3.51
N TRP A 41 9.13 6.38 3.13
CA TRP A 41 8.30 5.48 3.95
C TRP A 41 8.95 4.11 4.16
N PHE A 42 9.78 3.68 3.21
CA PHE A 42 10.39 2.36 3.17
C PHE A 42 11.80 2.34 3.79
N LYS A 43 12.32 3.49 4.21
CA LYS A 43 13.61 3.56 4.92
C LYS A 43 13.52 2.74 6.21
N ASP A 44 14.51 1.85 6.40
CA ASP A 44 14.61 0.92 7.53
C ASP A 44 13.41 -0.05 7.69
N VAL A 45 12.59 -0.22 6.65
CA VAL A 45 11.47 -1.18 6.63
C VAL A 45 11.95 -2.53 6.08
N LYS A 46 11.89 -3.58 6.91
CA LYS A 46 12.27 -4.94 6.50
C LYS A 46 11.19 -5.69 5.70
N LYS A 47 9.91 -5.39 5.98
CA LYS A 47 8.75 -6.03 5.34
C LYS A 47 7.68 -4.99 5.03
N ALA A 48 7.20 -5.02 3.80
CA ALA A 48 6.08 -4.23 3.31
C ALA A 48 4.98 -5.20 2.83
N GLY A 49 3.79 -5.08 3.38
CA GLY A 49 2.59 -5.76 2.89
C GLY A 49 1.79 -4.85 1.97
N ILE A 50 1.11 -5.45 0.99
CA ILE A 50 0.22 -4.74 0.07
C ILE A 50 -1.13 -5.43 0.12
N THR A 51 -2.19 -4.65 0.20
CA THR A 51 -3.56 -5.12 0.08
C THR A 51 -4.38 -4.11 -0.72
N GLY A 52 -5.53 -4.53 -1.23
CA GLY A 52 -6.44 -3.66 -1.95
C GLY A 52 -7.89 -3.89 -1.53
N GLY A 53 -8.71 -2.85 -1.66
CA GLY A 53 -10.16 -2.99 -1.52
C GLY A 53 -10.76 -3.90 -2.61
N ALA A 54 -11.94 -4.45 -2.36
CA ALA A 54 -12.60 -5.38 -3.31
C ALA A 54 -12.85 -4.77 -4.71
N SER A 55 -12.98 -3.45 -4.79
CA SER A 55 -13.20 -2.71 -6.04
C SER A 55 -11.89 -2.26 -6.71
N THR A 56 -10.73 -2.56 -6.14
CA THR A 56 -9.43 -2.17 -6.69
C THR A 56 -8.99 -3.19 -7.74
N PRO A 57 -8.86 -2.80 -9.03
CA PRO A 57 -8.38 -3.70 -10.07
C PRO A 57 -7.00 -4.28 -9.74
N ARG A 58 -6.81 -5.56 -10.07
CA ARG A 58 -5.57 -6.29 -9.78
C ARG A 58 -4.33 -5.62 -10.39
N TRP A 59 -4.45 -5.05 -11.59
CA TRP A 59 -3.33 -4.39 -12.28
C TRP A 59 -2.78 -3.18 -11.51
N ILE A 60 -3.60 -2.47 -10.71
CA ILE A 60 -3.11 -1.38 -9.86
C ILE A 60 -2.26 -1.94 -8.72
N ILE A 61 -2.69 -3.05 -8.12
CA ILE A 61 -1.95 -3.73 -7.06
C ILE A 61 -0.61 -4.25 -7.60
N ASP A 62 -0.59 -4.78 -8.82
CA ASP A 62 0.63 -5.25 -9.48
C ASP A 62 1.60 -4.11 -9.78
N ASP A 63 1.11 -2.97 -10.28
CA ASP A 63 1.91 -1.77 -10.53
C ASP A 63 2.56 -1.23 -9.24
N VAL A 64 1.79 -1.15 -8.15
CA VAL A 64 2.30 -0.81 -6.81
C VAL A 64 3.37 -1.80 -6.36
N ALA A 65 3.15 -3.10 -6.54
CA ALA A 65 4.11 -4.13 -6.17
C ALA A 65 5.41 -4.05 -6.99
N GLU A 66 5.32 -3.76 -8.29
CA GLU A 66 6.50 -3.55 -9.15
C GLU A 66 7.31 -2.33 -8.70
N LYS A 67 6.65 -1.21 -8.42
CA LYS A 67 7.33 0.00 -7.94
C LYS A 67 7.99 -0.22 -6.58
N LEU A 68 7.36 -0.96 -5.68
CA LEU A 68 7.96 -1.34 -4.40
C LEU A 68 9.20 -2.24 -4.54
N ARG A 69 9.20 -3.17 -5.50
CA ARG A 69 10.40 -3.98 -5.81
C ARG A 69 11.56 -3.08 -6.23
N LYS A 70 11.31 -2.13 -7.13
CA LYS A 70 12.30 -1.13 -7.58
C LYS A 70 12.85 -0.31 -6.40
N ILE A 71 11.98 0.23 -5.55
CA ILE A 71 12.38 0.99 -4.35
C ILE A 71 13.22 0.14 -3.40
N SER A 72 12.86 -1.13 -3.21
CA SER A 72 13.57 -2.04 -2.30
C SER A 72 14.93 -2.54 -2.83
N GLY A 73 15.28 -2.24 -4.08
CA GLY A 73 16.47 -2.78 -4.74
C GLY A 73 16.43 -4.29 -4.97
N LYS A 74 15.27 -4.93 -4.80
CA LYS A 74 15.07 -6.37 -5.06
C LYS A 74 14.50 -6.53 -6.45
N THR A 75 15.37 -6.94 -7.39
CA THR A 75 15.00 -7.32 -8.76
C THR A 75 14.36 -8.70 -8.77
#